data_AF-A0A7U3SME7-F1
#
_entry.id   AF-A0A7U3SME7-F1
#
_cell.length_a   1.000
_cell.length_b   1.000
_cell.length_c   1.000
_cell.angle_alpha   90.00
_cell.angle_beta   90.00
_cell.angle_gamma   90.00
#
_symmetry.space_group_name_H-M   'P 1'
#
loop_
_entity.id
_entity.type
_entity.pdbx_description
1 polymer ?
#
loop_
_entity_poly.entity_id
_entity_poly.type
_entity_poly.pdbx_seq_one_letter_code
_entity_poly.pdbx_strand_id
1 'polypeptide(L)'
;MPLWQCDFEHCHRSAVRILGDCVLCNRHLCSNHLQPGYHDCPRWEDADAYDPAARDSEERELNDLIRKVNTRELAARASYLRQGVPCSTPTLQYDRETRSSAMGGMNYHIEVRFEDGIVWIARIRRFNATSPPAALRDYIIQSEVATLMFLKHTKVPAPEVYDFALENTNNTVGVGYILMQKLPGKSLRWSLATQEQRRKVMSQLANTFIELHKYPFPLLGSLDNPGKSQVGAYARESLTNFVKSKICTTGPFSSLREYYISSIQLILDLIVQDEIYSQQAVDAYLIHRFLLDLVPLMLPSGQNNDKFYLKHADDKGDHILVDEQFNITGIIDWEWAYTAPASLAFNSPIGFLPVADFYKGKNSLGDDEIAFAKLLEEKGRQDLANSVWNGRLHHRFAFCCGYDLTDWDGFVGLFQGLREAVAVDDGLEWSEWKTVTLNRYKNDSGLKLVLSKH
;
A
#
# COMPACT_ATOMS: atom_id res chain seq x y z
N MET A 1 14.38 17.70 -7.87
CA MET A 1 13.09 18.40 -7.71
C MET A 1 12.22 17.41 -7.00
N PRO A 2 11.68 17.78 -5.84
CA PRO A 2 10.94 16.87 -4.95
C PRO A 2 9.71 16.29 -5.63
N LEU A 3 9.08 15.29 -4.99
CA LEU A 3 7.78 14.77 -5.43
C LEU A 3 6.77 15.91 -5.64
N TRP A 4 6.71 16.79 -4.64
CA TRP A 4 5.93 18.02 -4.66
C TRP A 4 6.77 19.18 -4.12
N GLN A 5 6.66 20.35 -4.75
CA GLN A 5 7.17 21.60 -4.17
C GLN A 5 6.13 22.16 -3.19
N CYS A 6 6.57 22.96 -2.24
CA CYS A 6 5.65 23.63 -1.34
C CYS A 6 4.79 24.65 -2.11
N ASP A 7 3.48 24.57 -1.96
CA ASP A 7 2.50 25.46 -2.62
C ASP A 7 2.42 26.87 -2.01
N PHE A 8 3.31 27.21 -1.08
CA PHE A 8 3.36 28.56 -0.52
C PHE A 8 4.13 29.49 -1.44
N GLU A 9 3.62 30.71 -1.65
CA GLU A 9 4.22 31.66 -2.59
C GLU A 9 5.70 31.90 -2.29
N HIS A 10 6.51 31.92 -3.34
CA HIS A 10 7.98 32.09 -3.28
C HIS A 10 8.73 31.03 -2.43
N CYS A 11 8.09 29.92 -2.06
CA CYS A 11 8.77 28.80 -1.41
C CYS A 11 9.36 27.86 -2.46
N HIS A 12 10.64 27.52 -2.33
CA HIS A 12 11.32 26.54 -3.18
C HIS A 12 11.67 25.24 -2.45
N ARG A 13 11.15 25.07 -1.23
CA ARG A 13 11.40 23.87 -0.43
C ARG A 13 10.53 22.71 -0.91
N SER A 14 11.01 21.50 -0.65
CA SER A 14 10.24 20.28 -0.81
C SER A 14 9.05 20.27 0.12
N ALA A 15 7.89 19.84 -0.38
CA ALA A 15 6.78 19.47 0.49
C ALA A 15 7.11 18.17 1.21
N VAL A 16 6.60 18.03 2.44
CA VAL A 16 6.73 16.81 3.21
C VAL A 16 5.67 15.84 2.69
N ARG A 17 6.06 14.66 2.22
CA ARG A 17 5.12 13.64 1.76
C ARG A 17 4.26 13.17 2.93
N ILE A 18 2.99 12.88 2.67
CA ILE A 18 1.96 12.46 3.64
C ILE A 18 1.61 13.58 4.62
N LEU A 19 2.54 14.02 5.47
CA LEU A 19 2.29 15.04 6.48
C LEU A 19 2.00 16.43 5.88
N GLY A 20 2.66 16.75 4.76
CA GLY A 20 2.47 17.98 4.01
C GLY A 20 1.31 17.95 3.03
N ASP A 21 0.70 16.79 2.79
CA ASP A 21 -0.37 16.60 1.82
C ASP A 21 -1.73 16.90 2.47
N CYS A 22 -2.06 18.19 2.59
CA CYS A 22 -3.28 18.61 3.25
C CYS A 22 -4.50 18.43 2.34
N VAL A 23 -5.33 17.42 2.62
CA VAL A 23 -6.59 17.17 1.89
C VAL A 23 -7.64 18.27 2.10
N LEU A 24 -7.55 19.07 3.18
CA LEU A 24 -8.56 20.08 3.51
C LEU A 24 -8.44 21.33 2.62
N CYS A 25 -7.23 21.84 2.43
CA CYS A 25 -6.94 22.95 1.52
C CYS A 25 -6.42 22.50 0.15
N ASN A 26 -6.22 21.19 -0.04
CA ASN A 26 -5.69 20.58 -1.26
C ASN A 26 -4.33 21.15 -1.68
N ARG A 27 -3.40 21.24 -0.73
CA ARG A 27 -2.04 21.80 -0.92
C ARG A 27 -0.97 20.85 -0.40
N HIS A 28 0.22 20.99 -0.96
CA HIS A 28 1.46 20.34 -0.54
C HIS A 28 2.35 21.34 0.22
N LEU A 29 2.69 21.04 1.47
CA LEU A 29 3.36 21.97 2.39
C LEU A 29 4.72 21.44 2.85
N CYS A 30 5.72 22.33 2.92
CA CYS A 30 7.00 22.01 3.55
C CYS A 30 6.90 22.07 5.08
N SER A 31 7.92 21.55 5.77
CA SER A 31 7.99 21.50 7.24
C SER A 31 7.78 22.84 7.94
N ASN A 32 8.23 23.95 7.32
CA ASN A 32 8.03 25.30 7.82
C ASN A 32 6.58 25.77 7.68
N HIS A 33 5.96 25.53 6.51
CA HIS A 33 4.60 25.99 6.23
C HIS A 33 3.52 25.06 6.80
N LEU A 34 3.91 23.95 7.44
CA LEU A 34 3.04 23.14 8.26
C LEU A 34 2.81 23.71 9.67
N GLN A 35 3.60 24.70 10.09
CA GLN A 35 3.49 25.30 11.41
C GLN A 35 2.26 26.22 11.54
N PRO A 36 1.71 26.37 12.75
CA PRO A 36 0.65 27.35 13.00
C PRO A 36 1.03 28.76 12.54
N GLY A 37 0.06 29.50 11.99
CA GLY A 37 0.28 30.84 11.41
C GLY A 37 0.63 30.84 9.92
N TYR A 38 1.00 29.70 9.35
CA TYR A 38 1.08 29.49 7.90
C TYR A 38 -0.02 28.54 7.39
N HIS A 39 -0.36 27.54 8.20
CA HIS A 39 -1.36 26.54 7.88
C HIS A 39 -2.32 26.35 9.05
N ASP A 40 -3.55 26.80 8.85
CA ASP A 40 -4.59 26.86 9.88
C ASP A 40 -5.73 25.84 9.63
N CYS A 41 -5.54 24.87 8.73
CA CYS A 41 -6.52 23.79 8.62
C CYS A 41 -6.56 22.99 9.92
N PRO A 42 -7.75 22.57 10.37
CA PRO A 42 -7.87 21.77 11.58
C PRO A 42 -7.08 20.48 11.44
N ARG A 43 -6.57 19.99 12.57
CA ARG A 43 -5.87 18.70 12.63
C ARG A 43 -6.84 17.60 13.05
N TRP A 44 -6.53 16.37 12.68
CA TRP A 44 -7.39 15.22 12.95
C TRP A 44 -7.65 14.96 14.44
N GLU A 45 -6.76 15.45 15.33
CA GLU A 45 -6.94 15.38 16.78
C GLU A 45 -8.10 16.25 17.29
N ASP A 46 -8.47 17.31 16.55
CA ASP A 46 -9.67 18.12 16.80
C ASP A 46 -10.78 17.67 15.86
N ALA A 47 -11.37 16.51 16.17
CA ALA A 47 -12.39 15.88 15.34
C ALA A 47 -13.60 16.80 15.07
N ASP A 48 -13.98 17.65 16.02
CA ASP A 48 -15.13 18.56 15.90
C ASP A 48 -14.91 19.60 14.79
N ALA A 49 -13.68 20.08 14.62
CA ALA A 49 -13.33 20.99 13.53
C ALA A 49 -12.90 20.24 12.25
N TYR A 50 -12.17 19.13 12.39
CA TYR A 50 -11.61 18.37 11.28
C TYR A 50 -12.66 17.64 10.47
N ASP A 51 -13.56 16.89 11.13
CA ASP A 51 -14.52 16.04 10.42
C ASP A 51 -15.42 16.83 9.47
N PRO A 52 -16.01 17.98 9.85
CA PRO A 52 -16.78 18.80 8.92
C PRO A 52 -15.92 19.30 7.74
N ALA A 53 -14.72 19.81 8.02
CA ALA A 53 -13.82 20.32 6.98
C ALA A 53 -13.38 19.23 5.99
N ALA A 54 -13.10 18.03 6.49
CA ALA A 54 -12.72 16.86 5.70
C ALA A 54 -13.87 16.40 4.82
N ARG A 55 -15.10 16.36 5.35
CA ARG A 55 -16.32 16.04 4.59
C ARG A 55 -16.56 17.04 3.47
N ASP A 56 -16.42 18.33 3.75
CA ASP A 56 -16.62 19.38 2.76
C ASP A 56 -15.55 19.34 1.66
N SER A 57 -14.31 18.99 2.01
CA SER A 57 -13.24 18.83 1.02
C SER A 57 -13.43 17.59 0.14
N GLU A 58 -13.80 16.46 0.73
CA GLU A 58 -14.14 15.24 -0.01
C GLU A 58 -15.33 15.47 -0.95
N GLU A 59 -16.36 16.19 -0.50
CA GLU A 59 -17.50 16.54 -1.35
C GLU A 59 -17.10 17.42 -2.55
N ARG A 60 -16.22 18.42 -2.34
CA ARG A 60 -15.69 19.22 -3.45
C ARG A 60 -14.89 18.36 -4.44
N GLU A 61 -13.98 17.53 -3.93
CA GLU A 61 -13.16 16.62 -4.73
C GLU A 61 -14.00 15.69 -5.59
N LEU A 62 -14.99 15.02 -5.00
CA LEU A 62 -15.82 14.05 -5.70
C LEU A 62 -16.76 14.75 -6.69
N ASN A 63 -17.29 15.93 -6.37
CA ASN A 63 -18.08 16.71 -7.33
C ASN A 63 -17.24 17.15 -8.54
N ASP A 64 -15.97 17.52 -8.33
CA ASP A 64 -15.04 17.83 -9.43
C ASP A 64 -14.71 16.59 -10.27
N LEU A 65 -14.47 15.44 -9.62
CA LEU A 65 -14.24 14.17 -10.30
C LEU A 65 -15.45 13.78 -11.15
N ILE A 66 -16.64 13.75 -10.54
CA ILE A 66 -17.91 13.39 -11.20
C ILE A 66 -18.16 14.27 -12.43
N ARG A 67 -17.89 15.58 -12.34
CA ARG A 67 -18.03 16.51 -13.48
C ARG A 67 -17.11 16.19 -14.66
N LYS A 68 -15.97 15.55 -14.43
CA LYS A 68 -15.05 15.13 -15.50
C LYS A 68 -15.46 13.83 -16.17
N VAL A 69 -16.22 12.95 -15.48
CA VAL A 69 -16.58 11.64 -16.01
C VAL A 69 -17.68 11.76 -17.05
N ASN A 70 -17.36 11.44 -18.30
CA ASN A 70 -18.37 11.27 -19.34
C ASN A 70 -18.98 9.86 -19.26
N THR A 71 -20.07 9.75 -18.51
CA THR A 71 -20.81 8.49 -18.29
C THR A 71 -21.38 7.89 -19.58
N ARG A 72 -21.74 8.73 -20.55
CA ARG A 72 -22.26 8.28 -21.85
C ARG A 72 -21.18 7.54 -22.63
N GLU A 73 -19.97 8.09 -22.69
CA GLU A 73 -18.83 7.46 -23.36
C GLU A 73 -18.39 6.19 -22.62
N LEU A 74 -18.43 6.20 -21.29
CA LEU A 74 -18.15 5.02 -20.47
C LEU A 74 -19.15 3.88 -20.77
N ALA A 75 -20.45 4.18 -20.79
CA ALA A 75 -21.47 3.21 -21.15
C ALA A 75 -21.36 2.74 -22.60
N ALA A 76 -21.08 3.65 -23.55
CA ALA A 76 -20.88 3.29 -24.95
C ALA A 76 -19.69 2.33 -25.13
N ARG A 77 -18.57 2.59 -24.42
CA ARG A 77 -17.40 1.71 -24.42
C ARG A 77 -17.71 0.34 -23.83
N ALA A 78 -18.39 0.30 -22.68
CA ALA A 78 -18.77 -0.95 -22.03
C ALA A 78 -19.74 -1.79 -22.90
N SER A 79 -20.72 -1.14 -23.53
CA SER A 79 -21.64 -1.78 -24.48
C SER A 79 -20.91 -2.33 -25.69
N TYR A 80 -19.98 -1.56 -26.28
CA TYR A 80 -19.13 -2.02 -27.39
C TYR A 80 -18.34 -3.28 -27.03
N LEU A 81 -17.70 -3.31 -25.84
CA LEU A 81 -16.95 -4.48 -25.36
C LEU A 81 -17.84 -5.72 -25.16
N ARG A 82 -19.14 -5.53 -24.93
CA ARG A 82 -20.15 -6.59 -24.86
C ARG A 82 -20.97 -6.76 -26.14
N GLN A 83 -20.37 -6.49 -27.31
CA GLN A 83 -21.01 -6.73 -28.61
C GLN A 83 -22.35 -5.99 -28.79
N GLY A 84 -22.48 -4.81 -28.18
CA GLY A 84 -23.64 -3.94 -28.32
C GLY A 84 -24.78 -4.20 -27.33
N VAL A 85 -24.60 -5.03 -26.29
CA VAL A 85 -25.59 -5.16 -25.22
C VAL A 85 -25.79 -3.79 -24.56
N PRO A 86 -27.01 -3.23 -24.50
CA PRO A 86 -27.24 -1.94 -23.88
C PRO A 86 -26.92 -1.94 -22.39
N CYS A 87 -26.43 -0.82 -21.89
CA CYS A 87 -26.14 -0.62 -20.48
C CYS A 87 -26.34 0.83 -20.06
N SER A 88 -26.49 1.03 -18.76
CA SER A 88 -26.58 2.35 -18.14
C SER A 88 -25.61 2.45 -16.97
N THR A 89 -25.21 3.67 -16.66
CA THR A 89 -24.59 4.03 -15.39
C THR A 89 -25.62 4.80 -14.57
N PRO A 90 -25.55 4.75 -13.23
CA PRO A 90 -26.38 5.62 -12.40
C PRO A 90 -26.07 7.11 -12.71
N THR A 91 -27.03 7.98 -12.45
CA THR A 91 -26.76 9.42 -12.38
C THR A 91 -25.74 9.63 -11.28
N LEU A 92 -24.57 10.16 -11.64
CA LEU A 92 -23.50 10.38 -10.68
C LEU A 92 -23.85 11.59 -9.82
N GLN A 93 -24.10 11.34 -8.55
CA GLN A 93 -24.22 12.34 -7.51
C GLN A 93 -23.47 11.81 -6.31
N TYR A 94 -22.61 12.63 -5.72
CA TYR A 94 -22.00 12.25 -4.46
C TYR A 94 -23.08 12.25 -3.37
N ASP A 95 -23.25 11.11 -2.72
CA ASP A 95 -24.12 10.94 -1.58
C ASP A 95 -23.33 10.27 -0.46
N ARG A 96 -23.33 10.93 0.71
CA ARG A 96 -22.58 10.48 1.89
C ARG A 96 -23.11 9.15 2.41
N GLU A 97 -24.41 8.87 2.27
CA GLU A 97 -25.02 7.62 2.74
C GLU A 97 -24.53 6.40 1.94
N THR A 98 -24.19 6.61 0.67
CA THR A 98 -23.71 5.55 -0.23
C THR A 98 -22.18 5.50 -0.37
N ARG A 99 -21.45 6.40 0.30
CA ARG A 99 -19.98 6.51 0.24
C ARG A 99 -19.26 5.16 0.38
N SER A 100 -19.55 4.38 1.41
CA SER A 100 -18.87 3.10 1.68
C SER A 100 -19.13 2.03 0.61
N SER A 101 -20.18 2.19 -0.19
CA SER A 101 -20.52 1.29 -1.30
C SER A 101 -19.99 1.78 -2.65
N ALA A 102 -19.70 3.07 -2.78
CA ALA A 102 -19.31 3.72 -4.02
C ALA A 102 -17.81 4.04 -4.10
N MET A 103 -17.06 3.95 -2.99
CA MET A 103 -15.64 4.27 -2.98
C MET A 103 -14.86 3.61 -1.83
N GLY A 104 -13.57 3.37 -2.09
CA GLY A 104 -12.57 3.05 -1.09
C GLY A 104 -11.74 4.28 -0.69
N GLY A 105 -10.57 4.06 -0.10
CA GLY A 105 -9.65 5.14 0.27
C GLY A 105 -9.20 5.97 -0.94
N MET A 106 -8.84 5.31 -2.04
CA MET A 106 -8.19 5.95 -3.18
C MET A 106 -9.00 5.93 -4.49
N ASN A 107 -10.08 5.15 -4.55
CA ASN A 107 -10.78 4.89 -5.80
C ASN A 107 -12.29 5.07 -5.62
N TYR A 108 -12.92 5.69 -6.62
CA TYR A 108 -14.36 5.80 -6.81
C TYR A 108 -14.83 4.75 -7.82
N HIS A 109 -15.99 4.14 -7.59
CA HIS A 109 -16.51 3.02 -8.35
C HIS A 109 -17.88 3.37 -8.94
N ILE A 110 -18.00 3.25 -10.27
CA ILE A 110 -19.27 3.41 -10.98
C ILE A 110 -19.75 2.03 -11.43
N GLU A 111 -20.96 1.66 -11.04
CA GLU A 111 -21.59 0.45 -11.56
C GLU A 111 -22.12 0.68 -12.98
N VAL A 112 -21.68 -0.15 -13.92
CA VAL A 112 -22.23 -0.21 -15.28
C VAL A 112 -23.16 -1.42 -15.33
N ARG A 113 -24.47 -1.16 -15.46
CA ARG A 113 -25.53 -2.19 -15.43
C ARG A 113 -26.01 -2.49 -16.84
N PHE A 114 -25.87 -3.73 -17.26
CA PHE A 114 -26.37 -4.20 -18.55
C PHE A 114 -27.82 -4.68 -18.44
N GLU A 115 -28.58 -4.59 -19.53
CA GLU A 115 -30.00 -5.00 -19.56
C GLU A 115 -30.20 -6.51 -19.29
N ASP A 116 -29.16 -7.33 -19.49
CA ASP A 116 -29.17 -8.76 -19.17
C ASP A 116 -28.85 -9.07 -17.69
N GLY A 117 -28.75 -8.05 -16.85
CA GLY A 117 -28.54 -8.18 -15.41
C GLY A 117 -27.07 -8.30 -14.97
N ILE A 118 -26.12 -8.37 -15.91
CA ILE A 118 -24.69 -8.33 -15.59
C ILE A 118 -24.32 -6.92 -15.12
N VAL A 119 -23.42 -6.84 -14.15
CA VAL A 119 -22.89 -5.57 -13.62
C VAL A 119 -21.38 -5.57 -13.69
N TRP A 120 -20.82 -4.50 -14.25
CA TRP A 120 -19.38 -4.19 -14.21
C TRP A 120 -19.10 -3.03 -13.28
N ILE A 121 -17.84 -2.87 -12.89
CA ILE A 121 -17.31 -1.72 -12.16
C ILE A 121 -16.38 -0.94 -13.10
N ALA A 122 -16.60 0.36 -13.21
CA ALA A 122 -15.56 1.29 -13.63
C ALA A 122 -14.88 1.83 -12.37
N ARG A 123 -13.63 1.42 -12.15
CA ARG A 123 -12.78 1.87 -11.05
C ARG A 123 -11.97 3.08 -11.50
N ILE A 124 -12.15 4.20 -10.81
CA ILE A 124 -11.58 5.50 -11.15
C ILE A 124 -10.79 6.00 -9.95
N ARG A 125 -9.54 6.41 -10.17
CA ARG A 125 -8.71 6.97 -9.10
C ARG A 125 -9.24 8.35 -8.68
N ARG A 126 -9.39 8.55 -7.38
CA ARG A 126 -9.65 9.86 -6.77
C ARG A 126 -8.49 10.82 -7.00
N PHE A 127 -8.73 12.12 -6.89
CA PHE A 127 -7.65 13.11 -7.05
C PHE A 127 -7.73 14.22 -6.01
N ASN A 128 -6.79 14.20 -5.08
CA ASN A 128 -6.58 15.23 -4.05
C ASN A 128 -5.07 15.33 -3.71
N ALA A 129 -4.71 16.13 -2.70
CA ALA A 129 -3.34 16.33 -2.25
C ALA A 129 -2.57 15.04 -1.90
N THR A 130 -3.23 13.93 -1.58
CA THR A 130 -2.54 12.64 -1.32
C THR A 130 -2.23 11.86 -2.60
N SER A 131 -2.73 12.31 -3.75
CA SER A 131 -2.52 11.63 -5.03
C SER A 131 -1.13 11.93 -5.59
N PRO A 132 -0.41 10.93 -6.10
CA PRO A 132 0.89 11.19 -6.70
C PRO A 132 0.76 11.94 -8.05
N PRO A 133 1.89 12.44 -8.58
CA PRO A 133 1.94 13.01 -9.93
C PRO A 133 1.41 12.04 -10.99
N ALA A 134 0.84 12.60 -12.07
CA ALA A 134 0.13 11.83 -13.10
C ALA A 134 0.94 10.65 -13.65
N ALA A 135 2.23 10.85 -13.94
CA ALA A 135 3.09 9.79 -14.46
C ALA A 135 3.18 8.57 -13.53
N LEU A 136 3.16 8.76 -12.20
CA LEU A 136 3.15 7.65 -11.25
C LEU A 136 1.75 7.06 -11.08
N ARG A 137 0.68 7.86 -11.13
CA ARG A 137 -0.70 7.32 -11.14
C ARG A 137 -0.93 6.40 -12.33
N ASP A 138 -0.50 6.81 -13.51
CA ASP A 138 -0.63 6.03 -14.74
C ASP A 138 0.13 4.70 -14.63
N TYR A 139 1.33 4.73 -14.05
CA TYR A 139 2.12 3.53 -13.81
C TYR A 139 1.45 2.57 -12.81
N ILE A 140 0.83 3.10 -11.75
CA ILE A 140 0.06 2.31 -10.77
C ILE A 140 -1.16 1.65 -11.44
N ILE A 141 -1.91 2.38 -12.27
CA ILE A 141 -3.06 1.82 -13.01
C ILE A 141 -2.61 0.69 -13.94
N GLN A 142 -1.55 0.93 -14.72
CA GLN A 142 -0.98 -0.10 -15.61
C GLN A 142 -0.55 -1.34 -14.83
N SER A 143 0.03 -1.15 -13.65
CA SER A 143 0.46 -2.26 -12.80
C SER A 143 -0.70 -3.06 -12.21
N GLU A 144 -1.77 -2.39 -11.75
CA GLU A 144 -2.98 -3.06 -11.27
C GLU A 144 -3.62 -3.89 -12.40
N VAL A 145 -3.75 -3.32 -13.60
CA VAL A 145 -4.28 -4.04 -14.77
C VAL A 145 -3.41 -5.24 -15.14
N ALA A 146 -2.08 -5.08 -15.19
CA ALA A 146 -1.17 -6.18 -15.47
C ALA A 146 -1.31 -7.32 -14.45
N THR A 147 -1.50 -6.97 -13.17
CA THR A 147 -1.72 -7.93 -12.09
C THR A 147 -3.04 -8.68 -12.26
N LEU A 148 -4.14 -7.98 -12.51
CA LEU A 148 -5.46 -8.61 -12.70
C LEU A 148 -5.49 -9.50 -13.95
N MET A 149 -4.85 -9.08 -15.05
CA MET A 149 -4.72 -9.91 -16.25
C MET A 149 -3.90 -11.18 -16.00
N PHE A 150 -2.86 -11.11 -15.17
CA PHE A 150 -2.13 -12.30 -14.72
C PHE A 150 -3.01 -13.22 -13.87
N LEU A 151 -3.74 -12.67 -12.90
CA LEU A 151 -4.58 -13.44 -11.98
C LEU A 151 -5.71 -14.19 -12.69
N LYS A 152 -6.22 -13.66 -13.81
CA LYS A 152 -7.18 -14.35 -14.69
C LYS A 152 -6.73 -15.76 -15.11
N HIS A 153 -5.42 -16.00 -15.18
CA HIS A 153 -4.84 -17.30 -15.54
C HIS A 153 -4.54 -18.21 -14.33
N THR A 154 -5.03 -17.84 -13.15
CA THR A 154 -4.86 -18.57 -11.89
C THR A 154 -6.23 -18.95 -11.32
N LYS A 155 -6.25 -19.73 -10.23
CA LYS A 155 -7.47 -20.02 -9.46
C LYS A 155 -7.79 -18.97 -8.38
N VAL A 156 -7.04 -17.87 -8.31
CA VAL A 156 -7.33 -16.79 -7.36
C VAL A 156 -8.63 -16.08 -7.80
N PRO A 157 -9.63 -15.93 -6.91
CA PRO A 157 -10.87 -15.25 -7.26
C PRO A 157 -10.65 -13.74 -7.32
N ALA A 158 -10.11 -13.23 -8.42
CA ALA A 158 -9.86 -11.80 -8.65
C ALA A 158 -10.78 -11.25 -9.76
N PRO A 159 -11.05 -9.93 -9.79
CA PRO A 159 -11.85 -9.33 -10.86
C PRO A 159 -11.20 -9.51 -12.24
N GLU A 160 -12.00 -9.90 -13.24
CA GLU A 160 -11.56 -9.85 -14.63
C GLU A 160 -11.56 -8.42 -15.17
N VAL A 161 -10.46 -8.00 -15.82
CA VAL A 161 -10.39 -6.72 -16.54
C VAL A 161 -10.94 -6.88 -17.95
N TYR A 162 -11.86 -5.99 -18.33
CA TYR A 162 -12.42 -5.92 -19.67
C TYR A 162 -11.74 -4.86 -20.53
N ASP A 163 -11.36 -3.73 -19.92
CA ASP A 163 -10.63 -2.64 -20.58
C ASP A 163 -10.05 -1.65 -19.56
N PHE A 164 -9.15 -0.79 -20.00
CA PHE A 164 -8.67 0.33 -19.19
C PHE A 164 -8.23 1.50 -20.09
N ALA A 165 -8.25 2.71 -19.54
CA ALA A 165 -7.68 3.87 -20.18
C ALA A 165 -7.00 4.79 -19.17
N LEU A 166 -5.92 5.45 -19.59
CA LEU A 166 -5.23 6.47 -18.81
C LEU A 166 -5.85 7.84 -19.04
N GLU A 167 -5.57 8.80 -18.16
CA GLU A 167 -6.04 10.18 -18.30
C GLU A 167 -5.21 10.90 -19.39
N ASN A 168 -5.76 11.00 -20.60
CA ASN A 168 -5.15 11.72 -21.71
C ASN A 168 -6.21 12.24 -22.69
N THR A 169 -5.79 13.07 -23.66
CA THR A 169 -6.70 13.75 -24.61
C THR A 169 -7.48 12.81 -25.53
N ASN A 170 -7.06 11.55 -25.69
CA ASN A 170 -7.74 10.56 -26.52
C ASN A 170 -8.76 9.74 -25.73
N ASN A 171 -8.77 9.84 -24.40
CA ASN A 171 -9.74 9.16 -23.55
C ASN A 171 -11.01 9.99 -23.41
N THR A 172 -12.06 9.63 -24.16
CA THR A 172 -13.34 10.37 -24.20
C THR A 172 -14.15 10.27 -22.91
N VAL A 173 -13.81 9.34 -22.00
CA VAL A 173 -14.41 9.26 -20.65
C VAL A 173 -13.92 10.43 -19.77
N GLY A 174 -12.79 11.05 -20.10
CA GLY A 174 -12.26 12.25 -19.43
C GLY A 174 -11.39 11.98 -18.21
N VAL A 175 -11.38 10.75 -17.69
CA VAL A 175 -10.57 10.32 -16.54
C VAL A 175 -9.96 8.94 -16.77
N GLY A 176 -8.85 8.64 -16.08
CA GLY A 176 -8.31 7.27 -16.06
C GLY A 176 -9.28 6.30 -15.38
N TYR A 177 -9.45 5.11 -15.96
CA TYR A 177 -10.35 4.08 -15.43
C TYR A 177 -9.87 2.66 -15.73
N ILE A 178 -10.36 1.72 -14.92
CA ILE A 178 -10.34 0.27 -15.20
C ILE A 178 -11.79 -0.22 -15.25
N LEU A 179 -12.20 -0.78 -16.40
CA LEU A 179 -13.47 -1.49 -16.53
C LEU A 179 -13.25 -2.96 -16.19
N MET A 180 -13.90 -3.44 -15.13
CA MET A 180 -13.68 -4.77 -14.59
C MET A 180 -14.95 -5.42 -14.04
N GLN A 181 -14.88 -6.72 -13.78
CA GLN A 181 -15.95 -7.52 -13.21
C GLN A 181 -16.35 -7.03 -11.81
N LYS A 182 -17.66 -6.92 -11.56
CA LYS A 182 -18.17 -6.82 -10.20
C LYS A 182 -18.25 -8.21 -9.58
N LEU A 183 -17.48 -8.46 -8.52
CA LEU A 183 -17.54 -9.72 -7.77
C LEU A 183 -18.70 -9.70 -6.76
N PRO A 184 -19.34 -10.86 -6.49
CA PRO A 184 -20.40 -10.95 -5.48
C PRO A 184 -19.82 -11.00 -4.06
N GLY A 185 -20.67 -10.87 -3.04
CA GLY A 185 -20.30 -10.94 -1.63
C GLY A 185 -20.12 -9.57 -0.98
N LYS A 186 -19.70 -9.57 0.28
CA LYS A 186 -19.44 -8.37 1.11
C LYS A 186 -18.03 -8.44 1.68
N SER A 187 -17.42 -7.28 1.93
CA SER A 187 -16.13 -7.21 2.61
C SER A 187 -16.17 -7.92 3.97
N LEU A 188 -15.17 -8.75 4.21
CA LEU A 188 -15.03 -9.53 5.43
C LEU A 188 -14.77 -8.61 6.62
N ARG A 189 -15.66 -8.66 7.61
CA ARG A 189 -15.47 -7.99 8.91
C ARG A 189 -14.87 -8.99 9.90
N TRP A 190 -13.54 -9.12 9.90
CA TRP A 190 -12.81 -10.12 10.69
C TRP A 190 -13.21 -10.14 12.17
N SER A 191 -13.33 -8.96 12.78
CA SER A 191 -13.69 -8.79 14.20
C SER A 191 -15.07 -9.31 14.55
N LEU A 192 -16.01 -9.36 13.59
CA LEU A 192 -17.36 -9.87 13.78
C LEU A 192 -17.53 -11.36 13.45
N ALA A 193 -16.54 -11.95 12.77
CA ALA A 193 -16.58 -13.36 12.41
C ALA A 193 -16.29 -14.26 13.62
N THR A 194 -17.06 -15.35 13.75
CA THR A 194 -16.81 -16.41 14.73
C THR A 194 -15.52 -17.17 14.43
N GLN A 195 -14.99 -17.92 15.40
CA GLN A 195 -13.78 -18.72 15.21
C GLN A 195 -13.90 -19.73 14.06
N GLU A 196 -15.06 -20.38 13.91
CA GLU A 196 -15.31 -21.33 12.83
C GLU A 196 -15.31 -20.63 11.46
N GLN A 197 -15.98 -19.47 11.36
CA GLN A 197 -15.99 -18.66 10.15
C GLN A 197 -14.59 -18.18 9.77
N ARG A 198 -13.80 -17.70 10.75
CA ARG A 198 -12.40 -17.31 10.53
C ARG A 198 -11.57 -18.49 10.04
N ARG A 199 -11.65 -19.67 10.69
CA ARG A 199 -10.93 -20.88 10.25
C ARG A 199 -11.33 -21.28 8.82
N LYS A 200 -12.61 -21.17 8.46
CA LYS A 200 -13.10 -21.42 7.10
C LYS A 200 -12.49 -20.46 6.08
N VAL A 201 -12.45 -19.16 6.38
CA VAL A 201 -11.81 -18.16 5.50
C VAL A 201 -10.30 -18.41 5.40
N MET A 202 -9.61 -18.63 6.52
CA MET A 202 -8.18 -18.96 6.54
C MET A 202 -7.86 -20.18 5.67
N SER A 203 -8.67 -21.24 5.72
CA SER A 203 -8.46 -22.44 4.90
C SER A 203 -8.58 -22.16 3.40
N GLN A 204 -9.49 -21.24 3.00
CA GLN A 204 -9.63 -20.82 1.61
C GLN A 204 -8.48 -19.90 1.18
N LEU A 205 -8.06 -18.98 2.05
CA LEU A 205 -6.90 -18.12 1.80
C LEU A 205 -5.60 -18.93 1.68
N ALA A 206 -5.46 -20.02 2.45
CA ALA A 206 -4.36 -20.96 2.29
C ALA A 206 -4.37 -21.61 0.89
N ASN A 207 -5.54 -21.91 0.31
CA ASN A 207 -5.62 -22.37 -1.08
C ASN A 207 -5.13 -21.28 -2.06
N THR A 208 -5.44 -20.01 -1.81
CA THR A 208 -4.93 -18.87 -2.60
C THR A 208 -3.40 -18.80 -2.55
N PHE A 209 -2.79 -18.93 -1.36
CA PHE A 209 -1.32 -18.94 -1.21
C PHE A 209 -0.71 -20.11 -1.98
N ILE A 210 -1.32 -21.29 -1.88
CA ILE A 210 -0.88 -22.50 -2.60
C ILE A 210 -0.96 -22.31 -4.11
N GLU A 211 -2.00 -21.65 -4.59
CA GLU A 211 -2.18 -21.33 -6.00
C GLU A 211 -1.12 -20.35 -6.50
N LEU A 212 -0.93 -19.21 -5.81
CA LEU A 212 0.05 -18.19 -6.18
C LEU A 212 1.49 -18.71 -6.18
N HIS A 213 1.83 -19.64 -5.27
CA HIS A 213 3.14 -20.28 -5.23
C HIS A 213 3.48 -21.09 -6.50
N LYS A 214 2.50 -21.43 -7.36
CA LYS A 214 2.78 -22.14 -8.63
C LYS A 214 3.43 -21.25 -9.69
N TYR A 215 3.41 -19.93 -9.49
CA TYR A 215 3.78 -18.95 -10.51
C TYR A 215 4.95 -18.07 -10.02
N PRO A 216 6.20 -18.57 -10.08
CA PRO A 216 7.37 -17.77 -9.72
C PRO A 216 7.72 -16.75 -10.80
N PHE A 217 8.30 -15.65 -10.37
CA PHE A 217 8.85 -14.56 -11.18
C PHE A 217 10.37 -14.44 -10.97
N PRO A 218 11.12 -13.93 -11.97
CA PRO A 218 12.57 -13.85 -11.91
C PRO A 218 13.09 -12.60 -11.19
N LEU A 219 12.24 -11.59 -10.93
CA LEU A 219 12.63 -10.32 -10.34
C LEU A 219 11.65 -9.89 -9.24
N LEU A 220 12.13 -8.98 -8.38
CA LEU A 220 11.37 -8.24 -7.38
C LEU A 220 10.90 -6.90 -7.95
N GLY A 221 9.61 -6.62 -7.81
CA GLY A 221 8.97 -5.41 -8.33
C GLY A 221 7.51 -5.64 -8.65
N SER A 222 6.89 -4.73 -9.39
CA SER A 222 5.49 -4.84 -9.78
C SER A 222 5.35 -5.35 -11.21
N LEU A 223 4.27 -6.08 -11.51
CA LEU A 223 3.91 -6.33 -12.91
C LEU A 223 3.57 -4.99 -13.54
N ASP A 224 4.13 -4.68 -14.71
CA ASP A 224 4.11 -3.31 -15.26
C ASP A 224 3.60 -3.21 -16.70
N ASN A 225 3.33 -4.34 -17.35
CA ASN A 225 2.95 -4.38 -18.75
C ASN A 225 1.69 -5.24 -18.96
N PRO A 226 0.50 -4.62 -19.10
CA PRO A 226 -0.75 -5.32 -19.34
C PRO A 226 -0.64 -6.38 -20.46
N GLY A 227 -1.09 -7.60 -20.15
CA GLY A 227 -1.01 -8.74 -21.06
C GLY A 227 0.35 -9.45 -21.12
N LYS A 228 1.36 -8.99 -20.37
CA LYS A 228 2.64 -9.68 -20.20
C LYS A 228 2.91 -9.93 -18.72
N SER A 229 3.48 -11.09 -18.41
CA SER A 229 3.95 -11.42 -17.05
C SER A 229 5.37 -10.85 -16.80
N GLN A 230 5.60 -9.60 -17.18
CA GLN A 230 6.88 -8.90 -16.99
C GLN A 230 6.86 -8.16 -15.64
N VAL A 231 7.94 -8.31 -14.88
CA VAL A 231 8.17 -7.54 -13.65
C VAL A 231 9.03 -6.33 -13.97
N GLY A 232 8.50 -5.14 -13.68
CA GLY A 232 9.19 -3.87 -13.71
C GLY A 232 9.47 -3.34 -12.31
N ALA A 233 9.72 -2.04 -12.21
CA ALA A 233 9.96 -1.39 -10.94
C ALA A 233 8.73 -1.43 -10.01
N TYR A 234 8.91 -1.06 -8.75
CA TYR A 234 7.78 -1.00 -7.81
C TYR A 234 6.83 0.15 -8.19
N ALA A 235 5.57 -0.18 -8.44
CA ALA A 235 4.53 0.80 -8.70
C ALA A 235 3.98 1.36 -7.37
N ARG A 236 4.79 2.13 -6.63
CA ARG A 236 4.45 2.68 -5.31
C ARG A 236 5.11 4.04 -5.04
N GLU A 237 4.40 4.92 -4.36
CA GLU A 237 4.83 6.27 -3.99
C GLU A 237 6.03 6.26 -3.04
N SER A 238 6.03 5.37 -2.04
CA SER A 238 7.11 5.22 -1.07
C SER A 238 8.42 4.71 -1.67
N LEU A 239 8.37 4.07 -2.83
CA LEU A 239 9.51 3.53 -3.57
C LEU A 239 9.79 4.30 -4.86
N THR A 240 9.30 5.53 -4.97
CA THR A 240 9.50 6.37 -6.14
C THR A 240 10.12 7.69 -5.76
N ASN A 241 11.19 8.05 -6.47
CA ASN A 241 11.76 9.39 -6.42
C ASN A 241 11.39 10.19 -7.67
N PHE A 242 11.53 11.50 -7.62
CA PHE A 242 11.38 12.38 -8.76
C PHE A 242 12.67 13.18 -8.96
N VAL A 243 13.21 13.13 -10.17
CA VAL A 243 14.39 13.92 -10.54
C VAL A 243 14.05 14.72 -11.79
N LYS A 244 14.05 16.05 -11.65
CA LYS A 244 13.66 17.00 -12.71
C LYS A 244 12.28 16.68 -13.32
N SER A 245 11.28 16.44 -12.47
CA SER A 245 9.90 16.09 -12.85
C SER A 245 9.76 14.80 -13.66
N LYS A 246 10.81 13.96 -13.67
CA LYS A 246 10.75 12.61 -14.20
C LYS A 246 10.69 11.62 -13.04
N ILE A 247 9.83 10.63 -13.21
CA ILE A 247 9.74 9.49 -12.31
C ILE A 247 11.06 8.73 -12.33
N CYS A 248 11.60 8.47 -11.14
CA CYS A 248 12.74 7.59 -10.89
C CYS A 248 12.24 6.46 -10.01
N THR A 249 11.79 5.39 -10.65
CA THR A 249 11.26 4.21 -9.97
C THR A 249 12.38 3.37 -9.37
N THR A 250 12.11 2.74 -8.23
CA THR A 250 13.04 1.83 -7.56
C THR A 250 12.79 0.39 -8.03
N GLY A 251 13.84 -0.29 -8.50
CA GLY A 251 13.77 -1.65 -9.06
C GLY A 251 13.55 -1.70 -10.58
N PRO A 252 13.26 -2.87 -11.16
CA PRO A 252 13.16 -4.16 -10.48
C PRO A 252 14.51 -4.62 -9.90
N PHE A 253 14.49 -5.54 -8.94
CA PHE A 253 15.70 -6.10 -8.33
C PHE A 253 15.84 -7.59 -8.58
N SER A 254 17.08 -8.05 -8.59
CA SER A 254 17.41 -9.46 -8.73
C SER A 254 17.54 -10.18 -7.38
N SER A 255 17.60 -9.44 -6.27
CA SER A 255 17.74 -10.01 -4.93
C SER A 255 17.07 -9.16 -3.85
N LEU A 256 16.66 -9.82 -2.76
CA LEU A 256 16.07 -9.16 -1.60
C LEU A 256 17.04 -8.16 -0.93
N ARG A 257 18.34 -8.45 -0.98
CA ARG A 257 19.38 -7.59 -0.45
C ARG A 257 19.46 -6.26 -1.19
N GLU A 258 19.44 -6.30 -2.52
CA GLU A 258 19.41 -5.08 -3.35
C GLU A 258 18.15 -4.26 -3.05
N TYR A 259 16.98 -4.92 -3.00
CA TYR A 259 15.73 -4.27 -2.64
C TYR A 259 15.82 -3.52 -1.31
N TYR A 260 16.21 -4.19 -0.22
CA TYR A 260 16.27 -3.56 1.10
C TYR A 260 17.30 -2.43 1.18
N ILE A 261 18.50 -2.62 0.62
CA ILE A 261 19.52 -1.56 0.61
C ILE A 261 19.01 -0.35 -0.16
N SER A 262 18.47 -0.54 -1.37
CA SER A 262 17.97 0.55 -2.20
C SER A 262 16.76 1.25 -1.59
N SER A 263 15.81 0.51 -1.00
CA SER A 263 14.62 1.11 -0.37
C SER A 263 14.99 1.92 0.87
N ILE A 264 15.86 1.41 1.73
CA ILE A 264 16.29 2.11 2.95
C ILE A 264 17.17 3.31 2.59
N GLN A 265 18.04 3.19 1.58
CA GLN A 265 18.82 4.34 1.10
C GLN A 265 17.93 5.44 0.55
N LEU A 266 16.89 5.10 -0.22
CA LEU A 266 15.90 6.09 -0.67
C LEU A 266 15.25 6.82 0.52
N ILE A 267 14.86 6.09 1.58
CA ILE A 267 14.30 6.70 2.78
C ILE A 267 15.30 7.66 3.43
N LEU A 268 16.56 7.25 3.60
CA LEU A 268 17.62 8.11 4.15
C LEU A 268 17.81 9.38 3.30
N ASP A 269 17.82 9.24 1.97
CA ASP A 269 17.95 10.37 1.04
C ASP A 269 16.76 11.32 1.15
N LEU A 270 15.53 10.80 1.31
CA LEU A 270 14.32 11.61 1.47
C LEU A 270 14.26 12.32 2.83
N ILE A 271 14.74 11.69 3.91
CA ILE A 271 14.91 12.34 5.21
C ILE A 271 15.88 13.51 5.09
N VAL A 272 17.04 13.28 4.45
CA VAL A 272 18.05 14.32 4.19
C VAL A 272 17.49 15.46 3.33
N GLN A 273 16.51 15.20 2.47
CA GLN A 273 15.84 16.19 1.63
C GLN A 273 14.65 16.89 2.31
N ASP A 274 14.39 16.59 3.58
CA ASP A 274 13.23 17.05 4.36
C ASP A 274 11.88 16.68 3.71
N GLU A 275 11.85 15.63 2.87
CA GLU A 275 10.64 15.16 2.19
C GLU A 275 9.82 14.20 3.06
N ILE A 276 10.41 13.54 4.06
CA ILE A 276 9.70 12.65 4.99
C ILE A 276 10.27 12.81 6.39
N TYR A 277 9.47 12.44 7.40
CA TYR A 277 9.85 12.48 8.82
C TYR A 277 10.37 13.85 9.31
N SER A 278 9.96 14.95 8.68
CA SER A 278 10.55 16.29 8.93
C SER A 278 10.40 16.79 10.37
N GLN A 279 9.44 16.26 11.13
CA GLN A 279 9.25 16.60 12.56
C GLN A 279 10.16 15.79 13.50
N GLN A 280 10.75 14.69 13.05
CA GLN A 280 11.57 13.77 13.84
C GLN A 280 12.77 13.25 13.03
N ALA A 281 13.36 14.10 12.19
CA ALA A 281 14.30 13.70 11.16
C ALA A 281 15.56 12.99 11.70
N VAL A 282 16.10 13.46 12.84
CA VAL A 282 17.27 12.84 13.48
C VAL A 282 16.96 11.40 13.91
N ASP A 283 15.83 11.20 14.57
CA ASP A 283 15.42 9.88 15.07
C ASP A 283 15.12 8.94 13.92
N ALA A 284 14.35 9.39 12.93
CA ALA A 284 14.10 8.64 11.71
C ALA A 284 15.40 8.25 10.99
N TYR A 285 16.37 9.17 10.88
CA TYR A 285 17.64 8.88 10.21
C TYR A 285 18.42 7.79 10.94
N LEU A 286 18.53 7.89 12.27
CA LEU A 286 19.23 6.88 13.09
C LEU A 286 18.57 5.51 12.98
N ILE A 287 17.24 5.45 13.04
CA ILE A 287 16.45 4.22 12.87
C ILE A 287 16.78 3.59 11.52
N HIS A 288 16.61 4.32 10.43
CA HIS A 288 16.78 3.75 9.08
C HIS A 288 18.23 3.41 8.77
N ARG A 289 19.20 4.19 9.30
CA ARG A 289 20.61 3.83 9.19
C ARG A 289 20.92 2.55 9.96
N PHE A 290 20.32 2.35 11.12
CA PHE A 290 20.43 1.10 11.87
C PHE A 290 19.78 -0.08 11.12
N LEU A 291 18.58 0.10 10.55
CA LEU A 291 17.93 -0.93 9.72
C LEU A 291 18.79 -1.35 8.52
N LEU A 292 19.54 -0.42 7.93
CA LEU A 292 20.47 -0.72 6.84
C LEU A 292 21.59 -1.68 7.29
N ASP A 293 22.08 -1.55 8.52
CA ASP A 293 23.08 -2.48 9.09
C ASP A 293 22.47 -3.85 9.43
N LEU A 294 21.15 -3.92 9.68
CA LEU A 294 20.44 -5.18 9.95
C LEU A 294 20.09 -5.98 8.70
N VAL A 295 20.19 -5.40 7.49
CA VAL A 295 19.82 -6.08 6.23
C VAL A 295 20.41 -7.49 6.09
N PRO A 296 21.71 -7.75 6.38
CA PRO A 296 22.27 -9.09 6.27
C PRO A 296 21.56 -10.15 7.14
N LEU A 297 21.00 -9.74 8.28
CA LEU A 297 20.27 -10.63 9.20
C LEU A 297 18.85 -10.94 8.69
N MET A 298 18.31 -10.12 7.78
CA MET A 298 16.97 -10.30 7.20
C MET A 298 16.94 -11.21 5.99
N LEU A 299 18.10 -11.69 5.53
CA LEU A 299 18.19 -12.51 4.33
C LEU A 299 17.94 -13.98 4.67
N PRO A 300 17.24 -14.74 3.82
CA PRO A 300 17.01 -16.16 4.07
C PRO A 300 18.33 -16.94 4.12
N SER A 301 18.43 -17.86 5.09
CA SER A 301 19.59 -18.73 5.27
C SER A 301 19.56 -19.89 4.26
N GLY A 302 20.16 -19.68 3.07
CA GLY A 302 20.38 -20.72 2.07
C GLY A 302 19.19 -21.03 1.12
N GLN A 303 19.55 -21.23 -0.16
CA GLN A 303 18.75 -21.64 -1.33
C GLN A 303 17.79 -20.63 -2.01
N ASN A 304 18.04 -20.47 -3.32
CA ASN A 304 17.20 -19.92 -4.40
C ASN A 304 16.66 -18.49 -4.22
N ASN A 305 17.58 -17.53 -4.37
CA ASN A 305 17.28 -16.11 -4.56
C ASN A 305 16.63 -15.76 -5.92
N ASP A 306 16.30 -16.77 -6.75
CA ASP A 306 15.95 -16.56 -8.15
C ASP A 306 14.44 -16.67 -8.43
N LYS A 307 13.63 -16.91 -7.37
CA LYS A 307 12.17 -17.05 -7.49
C LYS A 307 11.45 -16.16 -6.51
N PHE A 308 10.62 -15.29 -7.07
CA PHE A 308 9.73 -14.38 -6.35
C PHE A 308 8.28 -14.70 -6.68
N TYR A 309 7.36 -14.30 -5.82
CA TYR A 309 5.95 -14.64 -5.93
C TYR A 309 5.10 -13.41 -5.71
N LEU A 310 3.95 -13.35 -6.39
CA LEU A 310 3.02 -12.25 -6.22
C LEU A 310 2.52 -12.17 -4.78
N LYS A 311 2.63 -10.98 -4.19
CA LYS A 311 2.15 -10.61 -2.86
C LYS A 311 1.12 -9.50 -2.97
N HIS A 312 0.00 -9.69 -2.28
CA HIS A 312 -1.01 -8.65 -2.09
C HIS A 312 -0.45 -7.51 -1.25
N ALA A 313 -0.72 -6.26 -1.64
CA ALA A 313 -0.19 -5.07 -0.99
C ALA A 313 -0.82 -4.74 0.36
N ASP A 314 -2.10 -5.09 0.51
CA ASP A 314 -2.98 -4.64 1.59
C ASP A 314 -3.67 -5.82 2.27
N ASP A 315 -2.90 -6.75 2.84
CA ASP A 315 -3.40 -8.02 3.40
C ASP A 315 -4.08 -7.89 4.79
N LYS A 316 -4.75 -6.75 5.06
CA LYS A 316 -5.46 -6.46 6.32
C LYS A 316 -6.84 -7.12 6.45
N GLY A 317 -7.36 -7.68 5.36
CA GLY A 317 -8.52 -8.60 5.33
C GLY A 317 -9.84 -8.04 4.78
N ASP A 318 -10.05 -6.73 4.76
CA ASP A 318 -11.26 -6.09 4.22
C ASP A 318 -11.39 -6.15 2.68
N HIS A 319 -10.27 -6.38 2.00
CA HIS A 319 -10.17 -6.70 0.58
C HIS A 319 -10.66 -8.13 0.22
N ILE A 320 -11.00 -8.95 1.22
CA ILE A 320 -11.59 -10.29 1.00
C ILE A 320 -13.12 -10.16 1.00
N LEU A 321 -13.75 -10.54 -0.10
CA LEU A 321 -15.19 -10.65 -0.22
C LEU A 321 -15.67 -12.05 0.15
N VAL A 322 -16.73 -12.12 0.94
CA VAL A 322 -17.36 -13.38 1.35
C VAL A 322 -18.87 -13.38 1.10
N ASP A 323 -19.43 -14.56 0.85
CA ASP A 323 -20.88 -14.79 0.87
C ASP A 323 -21.41 -14.99 2.31
N GLU A 324 -22.73 -15.20 2.44
CA GLU A 324 -23.40 -15.41 3.74
C GLU A 324 -22.95 -16.71 4.44
N GLN A 325 -22.27 -17.61 3.74
CA GLN A 325 -21.68 -18.84 4.29
C GLN A 325 -20.16 -18.70 4.52
N PHE A 326 -19.57 -17.51 4.39
CA PHE A 326 -18.14 -17.27 4.52
C PHE A 326 -17.28 -18.03 3.50
N ASN A 327 -17.81 -18.31 2.31
CA ASN A 327 -16.99 -18.70 1.16
C ASN A 327 -16.36 -17.44 0.56
N ILE A 328 -15.07 -17.49 0.22
CA ILE A 328 -14.39 -16.38 -0.47
C ILE A 328 -14.94 -16.29 -1.88
N THR A 329 -15.59 -15.17 -2.19
CA THR A 329 -16.14 -14.88 -3.52
C THR A 329 -15.25 -13.94 -4.32
N GLY A 330 -14.32 -13.26 -3.65
CA GLY A 330 -13.39 -12.33 -4.29
C GLY A 330 -12.25 -11.89 -3.41
N ILE A 331 -11.11 -11.62 -4.02
CA ILE A 331 -9.97 -10.89 -3.46
C ILE A 331 -9.77 -9.70 -4.37
N ILE A 332 -10.07 -8.51 -3.87
CA ILE A 332 -10.04 -7.26 -4.62
C ILE A 332 -8.86 -6.40 -4.16
N ASP A 333 -8.73 -5.21 -4.73
CA ASP A 333 -7.73 -4.20 -4.33
C ASP A 333 -6.27 -4.62 -4.56
N TRP A 334 -6.00 -5.18 -5.74
CA TRP A 334 -4.66 -5.57 -6.20
C TRP A 334 -3.76 -4.40 -6.61
N GLU A 335 -4.18 -3.18 -6.29
CA GLU A 335 -3.35 -1.99 -6.42
C GLU A 335 -2.07 -2.16 -5.61
N TRP A 336 -0.94 -1.69 -6.16
CA TRP A 336 0.39 -1.82 -5.56
C TRP A 336 0.90 -3.25 -5.33
N ALA A 337 0.24 -4.28 -5.87
CA ALA A 337 0.73 -5.65 -5.80
C ALA A 337 2.15 -5.75 -6.38
N TYR A 338 2.95 -6.64 -5.80
CA TYR A 338 4.36 -6.77 -6.12
C TYR A 338 4.84 -8.19 -5.90
N THR A 339 6.02 -8.49 -6.40
CA THR A 339 6.67 -9.78 -6.23
C THR A 339 7.65 -9.73 -5.06
N ALA A 340 7.66 -10.79 -4.25
CA ALA A 340 8.50 -10.91 -3.07
C ALA A 340 9.03 -12.35 -2.92
N PRO A 341 10.11 -12.59 -2.16
CA PRO A 341 10.55 -13.95 -1.86
C PRO A 341 9.45 -14.71 -1.09
N ALA A 342 9.47 -16.03 -1.13
CA ALA A 342 8.44 -16.86 -0.49
C ALA A 342 8.19 -16.50 0.99
N SER A 343 9.27 -16.21 1.74
CA SER A 343 9.20 -15.82 3.16
C SER A 343 8.43 -14.53 3.42
N LEU A 344 8.30 -13.64 2.43
CA LEU A 344 7.52 -12.41 2.52
C LEU A 344 6.15 -12.56 1.85
N ALA A 345 6.11 -13.16 0.65
CA ALA A 345 4.89 -13.34 -0.14
C ALA A 345 3.86 -14.21 0.57
N PHE A 346 4.31 -15.21 1.32
CA PHE A 346 3.47 -16.18 2.03
C PHE A 346 3.63 -16.10 3.56
N ASN A 347 4.10 -14.96 4.06
CA ASN A 347 4.04 -14.66 5.49
C ASN A 347 2.56 -14.54 5.95
N SER A 348 2.31 -14.53 7.25
CA SER A 348 0.98 -14.26 7.78
C SER A 348 0.45 -12.92 7.27
N PRO A 349 -0.80 -12.85 6.80
CA PRO A 349 -1.47 -11.57 6.55
C PRO A 349 -1.42 -10.63 7.75
N ILE A 350 -1.29 -9.31 7.51
CA ILE A 350 -1.31 -8.30 8.58
C ILE A 350 -2.63 -8.35 9.37
N GLY A 351 -3.73 -8.73 8.72
CA GLY A 351 -5.03 -8.89 9.38
C GLY A 351 -5.07 -9.95 10.49
N PHE A 352 -4.08 -10.86 10.56
CA PHE A 352 -4.02 -11.92 11.57
C PHE A 352 -3.10 -11.58 12.75
N LEU A 353 -2.36 -10.46 12.68
CA LEU A 353 -1.43 -10.10 13.75
C LEU A 353 -2.20 -9.73 15.03
N PRO A 354 -1.71 -10.14 16.22
CA PRO A 354 -2.29 -9.72 17.49
C PRO A 354 -1.88 -8.26 17.76
N VAL A 355 -2.61 -7.31 17.16
CA VAL A 355 -2.25 -5.88 17.08
C VAL A 355 -1.67 -5.32 18.38
N ALA A 356 -2.41 -5.41 19.49
CA ALA A 356 -1.95 -4.86 20.78
C ALA A 356 -0.61 -5.44 21.26
N ASP A 357 -0.42 -6.75 21.10
CA ASP A 357 0.82 -7.44 21.48
C ASP A 357 1.95 -7.17 20.50
N PHE A 358 1.62 -7.06 19.21
CA PHE A 358 2.55 -6.68 18.17
C PHE A 358 3.11 -5.28 18.47
N TYR A 359 2.27 -4.28 18.72
CA TYR A 359 2.73 -2.93 19.06
C TYR A 359 3.49 -2.85 20.38
N LYS A 360 3.26 -3.77 21.33
CA LYS A 360 4.05 -3.92 22.56
C LYS A 360 5.40 -4.64 22.37
N GLY A 361 5.81 -4.90 21.14
CA GLY A 361 7.10 -5.55 20.84
C GLY A 361 7.13 -7.07 21.02
N LYS A 362 6.02 -7.74 21.35
CA LYS A 362 6.02 -9.21 21.54
C LYS A 362 6.34 -9.95 20.25
N ASN A 363 7.30 -10.88 20.31
CA ASN A 363 7.74 -11.66 19.14
C ASN A 363 7.03 -13.02 18.97
N SER A 364 6.14 -13.40 19.88
CA SER A 364 5.28 -14.58 19.71
C SER A 364 4.27 -14.37 18.57
N LEU A 365 3.87 -15.45 17.91
CA LEU A 365 2.73 -15.45 16.99
C LEU A 365 1.41 -15.39 17.76
N GLY A 366 0.39 -14.78 17.16
CA GLY A 366 -0.99 -14.82 17.65
C GLY A 366 -1.73 -16.07 17.21
N ASP A 367 -2.92 -16.28 17.78
CA ASP A 367 -3.73 -17.48 17.55
C ASP A 367 -4.15 -17.64 16.07
N ASP A 368 -4.51 -16.55 15.39
CA ASP A 368 -4.91 -16.58 13.98
C ASP A 368 -3.71 -16.93 13.07
N GLU A 369 -2.51 -16.42 13.37
CA GLU A 369 -1.27 -16.77 12.65
C GLU A 369 -0.94 -18.25 12.83
N ILE A 370 -1.03 -18.75 14.07
CA ILE A 370 -0.80 -20.17 14.41
C ILE A 370 -1.82 -21.07 13.69
N ALA A 371 -3.10 -20.69 13.71
CA ALA A 371 -4.15 -21.44 13.04
C ALA A 371 -3.93 -21.48 11.53
N PHE A 372 -3.53 -20.36 10.92
CA PHE A 372 -3.24 -20.28 9.50
C PHE A 372 -2.02 -21.13 9.10
N ALA A 373 -0.94 -21.10 9.88
CA ALA A 373 0.23 -21.96 9.65
C ALA A 373 -0.15 -23.45 9.68
N LYS A 374 -0.90 -23.88 10.70
CA LYS A 374 -1.39 -25.27 10.81
C LYS A 374 -2.28 -25.68 9.64
N LEU A 375 -3.14 -24.78 9.14
CA LEU A 375 -3.98 -25.05 7.96
C LEU A 375 -3.14 -25.28 6.70
N LEU A 376 -2.00 -24.60 6.55
CA LEU A 376 -1.05 -24.85 5.45
C LEU A 376 -0.38 -26.22 5.61
N GLU A 377 -0.02 -26.62 6.83
CA GLU A 377 0.54 -27.95 7.14
C GLU A 377 -0.47 -29.07 6.87
N GLU A 378 -1.72 -28.90 7.32
CA GLU A 378 -2.85 -29.81 7.04
C GLU A 378 -3.07 -30.00 5.53
N LYS A 379 -2.74 -28.99 4.71
CA LYS A 379 -2.79 -29.04 3.24
C LYS A 379 -1.49 -29.54 2.60
N GLY A 380 -0.53 -30.02 3.38
CA GLY A 380 0.73 -30.59 2.91
C GLY A 380 1.77 -29.56 2.47
N ARG A 381 1.66 -28.29 2.91
CA ARG A 381 2.51 -27.18 2.48
C ARG A 381 3.34 -26.61 3.63
N GLN A 382 4.22 -27.47 4.13
CA GLN A 382 5.16 -27.13 5.21
C GLN A 382 6.07 -25.95 4.83
N ASP A 383 6.45 -25.84 3.56
CA ASP A 383 7.24 -24.73 3.02
C ASP A 383 6.55 -23.37 3.20
N LEU A 384 5.24 -23.30 2.94
CA LEU A 384 4.45 -22.07 3.17
C LEU A 384 4.19 -21.86 4.65
N ALA A 385 3.85 -22.91 5.40
CA ALA A 385 3.67 -22.82 6.84
C ALA A 385 4.93 -22.28 7.53
N ASN A 386 6.12 -22.70 7.10
CA ASN A 386 7.39 -22.19 7.61
C ASN A 386 7.59 -20.69 7.34
N SER A 387 7.03 -20.16 6.25
CA SER A 387 7.05 -18.72 5.97
C SER A 387 6.21 -17.94 6.98
N VAL A 388 5.11 -18.52 7.46
CA VAL A 388 4.28 -17.96 8.54
C VAL A 388 4.97 -18.12 9.89
N TRP A 389 5.43 -19.33 10.22
CA TRP A 389 6.07 -19.64 11.51
C TRP A 389 7.28 -18.76 11.81
N ASN A 390 8.10 -18.46 10.80
CA ASN A 390 9.30 -17.65 10.93
C ASN A 390 9.08 -16.18 10.52
N GLY A 391 7.84 -15.81 10.21
CA GLY A 391 7.54 -14.57 9.53
C GLY A 391 7.48 -13.32 10.42
N ARG A 392 7.42 -13.48 11.75
CA ARG A 392 7.34 -12.35 12.70
C ARG A 392 8.49 -11.36 12.50
N LEU A 393 9.71 -11.86 12.31
CA LEU A 393 10.88 -11.00 12.11
C LEU A 393 10.73 -10.11 10.87
N HIS A 394 10.22 -10.66 9.79
CA HIS A 394 9.97 -9.90 8.57
C HIS A 394 8.86 -8.87 8.73
N HIS A 395 7.80 -9.15 9.52
CA HIS A 395 6.82 -8.13 9.87
C HIS A 395 7.46 -6.98 10.63
N ARG A 396 8.26 -7.28 11.66
CA ARG A 396 8.98 -6.26 12.44
C ARG A 396 9.82 -5.35 11.55
N PHE A 397 10.66 -5.96 10.70
CA PHE A 397 11.54 -5.22 9.81
C PHE A 397 10.76 -4.36 8.81
N ALA A 398 9.76 -4.93 8.14
CA ALA A 398 8.94 -4.20 7.16
C ALA A 398 8.18 -3.03 7.79
N PHE A 399 7.62 -3.20 8.99
CA PHE A 399 6.99 -2.11 9.73
C PHE A 399 8.02 -1.04 10.06
N CYS A 400 9.17 -1.38 10.67
CA CYS A 400 10.19 -0.38 11.00
C CYS A 400 10.74 0.39 9.78
N CYS A 401 10.75 -0.21 8.58
CA CYS A 401 11.17 0.47 7.35
C CYS A 401 10.17 1.51 6.83
N GLY A 402 8.88 1.42 7.17
CA GLY A 402 7.84 2.25 6.55
C GLY A 402 6.81 2.82 7.52
N TYR A 403 7.04 2.68 8.82
CA TYR A 403 6.09 3.12 9.84
C TYR A 403 6.01 4.64 9.89
N ASP A 404 4.80 5.15 10.16
CA ASP A 404 4.60 6.56 10.45
C ASP A 404 4.98 6.85 11.91
N LEU A 405 5.88 7.81 12.13
CA LEU A 405 6.37 8.17 13.47
C LEU A 405 5.43 9.12 14.23
N THR A 406 4.23 9.38 13.71
CA THR A 406 3.18 10.11 14.42
C THR A 406 2.70 9.36 15.67
N ASP A 407 2.56 8.03 15.60
CA ASP A 407 2.35 7.15 16.77
C ASP A 407 3.70 6.71 17.34
N TRP A 408 4.32 7.62 18.09
CA TRP A 408 5.65 7.39 18.65
C TRP A 408 5.69 6.21 19.64
N ASP A 409 4.72 6.13 20.54
CA ASP A 409 4.67 5.09 21.56
C ASP A 409 4.47 3.70 20.93
N GLY A 410 3.60 3.60 19.93
CA GLY A 410 3.44 2.39 19.13
C GLY A 410 4.74 2.00 18.41
N PHE A 411 5.42 2.98 17.80
CA PHE A 411 6.68 2.74 17.09
C PHE A 411 7.78 2.21 18.01
N VAL A 412 7.97 2.79 19.19
CA VAL A 412 9.02 2.39 20.14
C VAL A 412 8.91 0.89 20.46
N GLY A 413 7.69 0.40 20.71
CA GLY A 413 7.47 -1.03 20.96
C GLY A 413 7.73 -1.90 19.72
N LEU A 414 7.35 -1.46 18.52
CA LEU A 414 7.69 -2.17 17.27
C LEU A 414 9.21 -2.32 17.09
N PHE A 415 9.94 -1.22 17.30
CA PHE A 415 11.38 -1.16 17.11
C PHE A 415 12.15 -1.92 18.19
N GLN A 416 11.69 -1.87 19.44
CA GLN A 416 12.20 -2.73 20.51
C GLN A 416 12.03 -4.21 20.15
N GLY A 417 10.82 -4.61 19.73
CA GLY A 417 10.55 -5.99 19.32
C GLY A 417 11.46 -6.46 18.19
N LEU A 418 11.79 -5.59 17.21
CA LEU A 418 12.76 -5.90 16.16
C LEU A 418 14.15 -6.16 16.74
N ARG A 419 14.68 -5.24 17.57
CA ARG A 419 16.01 -5.35 18.18
C ARG A 419 16.18 -6.62 19.01
N GLU A 420 15.15 -6.95 19.80
CA GLU A 420 15.09 -8.21 20.56
C GLU A 420 15.08 -9.44 19.64
N ALA A 421 14.32 -9.41 18.54
CA ALA A 421 14.23 -10.52 17.61
C ALA A 421 15.55 -10.81 16.89
N VAL A 422 16.38 -9.79 16.67
CA VAL A 422 17.71 -9.93 16.05
C VAL A 422 18.86 -10.03 17.06
N ALA A 423 18.57 -9.87 18.36
CA ALA A 423 19.57 -9.77 19.43
C ALA A 423 20.67 -8.72 19.14
N VAL A 424 20.27 -7.56 18.60
CA VAL A 424 21.17 -6.42 18.34
C VAL A 424 20.65 -5.21 19.07
N ASP A 425 21.50 -4.67 19.94
CA ASP A 425 21.15 -3.58 20.85
C ASP A 425 19.87 -3.90 21.66
N ASP A 426 19.64 -5.17 21.98
CA ASP A 426 18.50 -5.59 22.80
C ASP A 426 18.64 -5.09 24.24
N GLY A 427 17.51 -4.90 24.93
CA GLY A 427 17.47 -4.40 26.31
C GLY A 427 17.82 -2.93 26.51
N LEU A 428 18.31 -2.21 25.49
CA LEU A 428 18.50 -0.75 25.58
C LEU A 428 17.15 -0.03 25.50
N GLU A 429 16.91 0.87 26.45
CA GLU A 429 15.82 1.83 26.37
C GLU A 429 16.05 2.82 25.21
N TRP A 430 15.00 3.48 24.74
CA TRP A 430 15.10 4.37 23.57
C TRP A 430 16.19 5.45 23.71
N SER A 431 16.28 6.11 24.86
CA SER A 431 17.27 7.19 25.12
C SER A 431 18.71 6.67 25.13
N GLU A 432 18.93 5.48 25.67
CA GLU A 432 20.24 4.81 25.68
C GLU A 432 20.62 4.38 24.27
N TRP A 433 19.69 3.73 23.56
CA TRP A 433 19.87 3.31 22.17
C TRP A 433 20.21 4.50 21.28
N LYS A 434 19.48 5.62 21.40
CA LYS A 434 19.73 6.85 20.65
C LYS A 434 21.13 7.40 20.92
N THR A 435 21.56 7.42 22.19
CA THR A 435 22.89 7.90 22.58
C THR A 435 24.00 7.04 21.98
N VAL A 436 23.88 5.71 22.08
CA VAL A 436 24.84 4.76 21.49
C VAL A 436 24.89 4.92 19.97
N THR A 437 23.72 5.03 19.33
CA THR A 437 23.57 5.09 17.88
C THR A 437 24.08 6.41 17.30
N LEU A 438 23.86 7.54 17.98
CA LEU A 438 24.47 8.83 17.62
C LEU A 438 25.99 8.75 17.59
N ASN A 439 26.61 8.15 18.62
CA ASN A 439 28.06 7.98 18.63
C ASN A 439 28.54 6.97 17.57
N ARG A 440 27.79 5.89 17.34
CA ARG A 440 28.07 4.89 16.30
C ARG A 440 28.14 5.52 14.91
N TYR A 441 27.20 6.40 14.59
CA TYR A 441 27.09 7.04 13.27
C TYR A 441 27.61 8.48 13.24
N LYS A 442 28.36 8.95 14.24
CA LYS A 442 28.86 10.35 14.31
C LYS A 442 29.63 10.84 13.08
N ASN A 443 30.19 9.91 12.30
CA ASN A 443 30.96 10.21 11.09
C ASN A 443 30.15 10.06 9.79
N ASP A 444 28.92 9.55 9.86
CA ASP A 444 28.01 9.40 8.74
C ASP A 444 27.65 10.78 8.17
N SER A 445 27.81 10.95 6.85
CA SER A 445 27.61 12.24 6.20
C SER A 445 26.17 12.70 6.20
N GLY A 446 25.21 11.78 6.03
CA GLY A 446 23.80 12.13 6.05
C GLY A 446 23.34 12.50 7.45
N LEU A 447 23.82 11.81 8.49
CA LEU A 447 23.52 12.19 9.88
C LEU A 447 24.05 13.59 10.20
N LYS A 448 25.29 13.90 9.80
CA LYS A 448 25.85 15.26 9.97
C LYS A 448 25.01 16.33 9.27
N LEU A 449 24.47 16.02 8.08
CA LEU A 449 23.62 16.94 7.34
C LEU A 449 22.27 17.13 8.03
N VAL A 450 21.64 16.07 8.52
CA VAL A 450 20.38 16.16 9.30
C VAL A 450 20.59 16.95 10.59
N LEU A 451 21.65 16.68 11.35
CA LEU A 451 22.02 17.42 12.57
C LEU A 451 22.39 18.88 12.33
N SER A 452 22.72 19.29 11.09
CA SER A 452 23.00 20.70 10.79
C SER A 452 21.72 21.53 10.60
N LYS A 453 20.57 20.87 10.44
CA LYS A 453 19.27 21.50 10.20
C LYS A 453 18.37 21.56 11.45
N HIS A 454 18.66 20.75 12.46
CA HIS A 454 17.89 20.54 13.69
C HIS A 454 18.81 20.63 14.90
#